data_AF-A0A380FF20-F1
#
_entry.id   AF-A0A380FF20-F1
#
_cell.length_a   1.000
_cell.length_b   1.000
_cell.length_c   1.000
_cell.angle_alpha   90.00
_cell.angle_beta   90.00
_cell.angle_gamma   90.00
#
_symmetry.space_group_name_H-M   'P 1'
#
loop_
_entity.id
_entity.type
_entity.pdbx_description
1 polymer ?
#
loop_
_entity_poly.entity_id
_entity_poly.type
_entity_poly.pdbx_seq_one_letter_code
_entity_poly.pdbx_strand_id
1 'polypeptide(L)'
;MAMTNQEKFKVLADQIKIANQLDSEFLEQSELNRVDVSTADRSWIFQITFPYFLSIENYLLFINAIQEEFKSIAKVSCNFTIQNKANQDEYAIKYFSYCIDQTKLSPKVKGQLKQKKLIMSGDVLKVMCQNDVERNHFDKACNGSLIKAYQQCGFDISGIIFETDSVGTEDDLASLEAHIQQEDEQSAREATEKIRKNES
;
A
#
# COMPACT_ATOMS: atom_id res chain seq x y z
N MET A 1 27.82 29.55 -13.60
CA MET A 1 26.43 29.06 -13.78
C MET A 1 26.10 28.19 -12.58
N ALA A 2 24.94 28.37 -11.95
CA ALA A 2 24.51 27.45 -10.90
C ALA A 2 24.02 26.15 -11.55
N MET A 3 24.41 25.01 -10.98
CA MET A 3 24.01 23.68 -11.44
C MET A 3 22.48 23.54 -11.40
N THR A 4 21.88 23.02 -12.47
CA THR A 4 20.42 22.77 -12.55
C THR A 4 20.01 21.63 -11.63
N ASN A 5 18.71 21.53 -11.29
CA ASN A 5 18.22 20.46 -10.42
C ASN A 5 18.34 19.07 -11.05
N GLN A 6 18.24 18.97 -12.38
CA GLN A 6 18.45 17.74 -13.13
C GLN A 6 19.91 17.29 -13.07
N GLU A 7 20.86 18.22 -13.26
CA GLU A 7 22.28 17.91 -13.13
C GLU A 7 22.61 17.45 -11.70
N LYS A 8 22.04 18.09 -10.67
CA LYS A 8 22.22 17.67 -9.27
C LYS A 8 21.72 16.23 -9.05
N PHE A 9 20.58 15.88 -9.65
CA PHE A 9 20.05 14.53 -9.57
C PHE A 9 20.95 13.52 -10.30
N LYS A 10 21.47 13.86 -11.49
CA LYS A 10 22.43 13.00 -12.21
C LYS A 10 23.68 12.71 -11.36
N VAL A 11 24.21 13.72 -10.67
CA VAL A 11 25.34 13.52 -9.74
C VAL A 11 24.95 12.64 -8.55
N LEU A 12 23.75 12.82 -7.98
CA LEU A 12 23.26 11.94 -6.92
C LEU A 12 23.16 10.49 -7.43
N ALA A 13 22.53 10.27 -8.59
CA ALA A 13 22.33 8.96 -9.19
C ALA A 13 23.65 8.23 -9.50
N ASP A 14 24.69 8.98 -9.88
CA ASP A 14 26.05 8.47 -10.05
C ASP A 14 26.69 8.08 -8.70
N GLN A 15 26.57 8.93 -7.67
CA GLN A 15 27.06 8.65 -6.31
C GLN A 15 26.46 7.37 -5.74
N ILE A 16 25.15 7.19 -5.88
CA ILE A 16 24.44 6.01 -5.38
C ILE A 16 24.49 4.81 -6.37
N LYS A 17 25.20 4.96 -7.49
CA LYS A 17 25.45 3.90 -8.50
C LYS A 17 24.17 3.28 -9.09
N ILE A 18 23.11 4.06 -9.21
CA ILE A 18 21.83 3.59 -9.78
C ILE A 18 21.63 4.01 -11.25
N ALA A 19 22.56 4.80 -11.80
CA ALA A 19 22.45 5.37 -13.14
C ALA A 19 22.28 4.31 -14.25
N ASN A 20 22.79 3.09 -14.05
CA ASN A 20 22.65 1.99 -15.02
C ASN A 20 21.44 1.08 -14.75
N GLN A 21 20.70 1.32 -13.66
CA GLN A 21 19.58 0.48 -13.22
C GLN A 21 18.21 1.09 -13.51
N LEU A 22 18.16 2.41 -13.73
CA LEU A 22 16.97 3.12 -14.14
C LEU A 22 17.10 3.58 -15.59
N ASP A 23 15.96 3.80 -16.24
CA ASP A 23 15.91 4.33 -17.59
C ASP A 23 16.61 5.69 -17.70
N SER A 24 17.42 5.88 -18.75
CA SER A 24 18.13 7.15 -18.97
C SER A 24 17.15 8.31 -18.99
N GLU A 25 16.03 8.20 -19.72
CA GLU A 25 15.01 9.24 -19.79
C GLU A 25 14.43 9.60 -18.41
N PHE A 26 14.22 8.60 -17.54
CA PHE A 26 13.78 8.83 -16.17
C PHE A 26 14.81 9.66 -15.39
N LEU A 27 16.09 9.31 -15.49
CA LEU A 27 17.19 10.00 -14.81
C LEU A 27 17.37 11.43 -15.32
N GLU A 28 17.18 11.67 -16.61
CA GLU A 28 17.32 13.00 -17.21
C GLU A 28 16.20 13.95 -16.82
N GLN A 29 14.98 13.44 -16.64
CA GLN A 29 13.82 14.23 -16.24
C GLN A 29 13.65 14.33 -14.72
N SER A 30 14.38 13.53 -13.95
CA SER A 30 14.34 13.57 -12.49
C SER A 30 15.15 14.74 -11.93
N GLU A 31 14.67 15.33 -10.85
CA GLU A 31 15.22 16.56 -10.29
C GLU A 31 15.49 16.43 -8.78
N LEU A 32 16.67 16.89 -8.36
CA LEU A 32 16.99 17.06 -6.95
C LEU A 32 16.76 18.52 -6.57
N ASN A 33 15.63 18.79 -5.92
CA ASN A 33 15.21 20.15 -5.57
C ASN A 33 16.10 20.73 -4.46
N ARG A 34 16.23 19.98 -3.36
CA ARG A 34 17.04 20.36 -2.21
C ARG A 34 17.33 19.15 -1.31
N VAL A 35 18.29 19.34 -0.41
CA VAL A 35 18.59 18.40 0.68
C VAL A 35 18.44 19.16 1.99
N ASP A 36 17.46 18.76 2.80
CA ASP A 36 17.23 19.34 4.11
C ASP A 36 18.10 18.59 5.13
N VAL A 37 19.09 19.29 5.70
CA VAL A 37 20.06 18.71 6.65
C VAL A 37 19.72 19.14 8.07
N SER A 38 19.33 18.17 8.91
CA SER A 38 19.22 18.37 10.36
C SER A 38 20.52 17.93 11.04
N THR A 39 21.25 18.89 11.59
CA THR A 39 22.44 18.62 12.41
C THR A 39 22.08 18.10 13.81
N ALA A 40 20.92 18.51 14.34
CA ALA A 40 20.44 18.08 15.65
C ALA A 40 20.13 16.57 15.67
N ASP A 41 19.45 16.08 14.63
CA ASP A 41 19.04 14.67 14.52
C ASP A 41 20.01 13.83 13.68
N ARG A 42 21.07 14.46 13.15
CA ARG A 42 22.01 13.86 12.19
C ARG A 42 21.25 13.14 11.06
N SER A 43 20.30 13.84 10.46
CA SER A 43 19.39 13.28 9.45
C SER A 43 19.29 14.17 8.21
N TRP A 44 19.26 13.55 7.04
CA TRP A 44 19.14 14.23 5.75
C TRP A 44 17.83 13.83 5.07
N ILE A 45 17.10 14.82 4.56
CA ILE A 45 15.87 14.60 3.80
C ILE A 45 16.06 15.12 2.38
N PHE A 46 16.12 14.22 1.41
CA PHE A 46 16.24 14.56 -0.01
C PHE A 46 14.86 14.87 -0.57
N GLN A 47 14.68 16.08 -1.11
CA GLN A 47 13.46 16.49 -1.81
C GLN A 47 13.67 16.25 -3.30
N ILE A 48 13.05 15.22 -3.84
CA ILE A 48 13.28 14.74 -5.21
C ILE A 48 11.97 14.82 -5.99
N THR A 49 12.05 15.24 -7.25
CA THR A 49 10.93 15.18 -8.19
C THR A 49 11.20 14.12 -9.24
N PHE A 50 10.25 13.21 -9.41
CA PHE A 50 10.30 12.19 -10.46
C PHE A 50 9.29 12.50 -11.57
N PRO A 51 9.60 12.16 -12.83
CA PRO A 51 8.68 12.36 -13.94
C PRO A 51 7.43 11.47 -13.81
N TYR A 52 7.58 10.23 -13.33
CA TYR A 52 6.49 9.26 -13.13
C TYR A 52 6.79 8.30 -11.98
N PHE A 53 5.81 7.48 -11.59
CA PHE A 53 5.99 6.47 -10.53
C PHE A 53 6.93 5.34 -10.97
N LEU A 54 7.90 5.00 -10.12
CA LEU A 54 8.73 3.82 -10.30
C LEU A 54 7.98 2.54 -9.91
N SER A 55 8.36 1.40 -10.49
CA SER A 55 7.97 0.10 -9.92
C SER A 55 8.43 0.02 -8.46
N ILE A 56 7.73 -0.75 -7.64
CA ILE A 56 8.11 -0.90 -6.23
C ILE A 56 9.54 -1.44 -6.08
N GLU A 57 9.97 -2.29 -7.00
CA GLU A 57 11.33 -2.84 -7.04
C GLU A 57 12.38 -1.75 -7.27
N ASN A 58 12.18 -0.90 -8.29
CA ASN A 58 13.10 0.20 -8.62
C ASN A 58 13.11 1.27 -7.52
N TYR A 59 11.96 1.53 -6.90
CA TYR A 59 11.85 2.45 -5.78
C TYR A 59 12.61 1.93 -4.55
N LEU A 60 12.42 0.65 -4.18
CA LEU A 60 13.16 0.03 -3.08
C LEU A 60 14.66 0.03 -3.37
N LEU A 61 15.05 -0.23 -4.61
CA LEU A 61 16.45 -0.18 -5.02
C LEU A 61 17.04 1.22 -4.81
N PHE A 62 16.32 2.26 -5.24
CA PHE A 62 16.74 3.65 -5.03
C PHE A 62 16.88 3.98 -3.54
N ILE A 63 15.87 3.65 -2.72
CA ILE A 63 15.89 3.92 -1.28
C ILE A 63 17.03 3.19 -0.58
N ASN A 64 17.27 1.92 -0.92
CA ASN A 64 18.37 1.17 -0.34
C ASN A 64 19.72 1.78 -0.77
N ALA A 65 19.90 2.08 -2.05
CA ALA A 65 21.15 2.65 -2.57
C ALA A 65 21.51 3.99 -1.89
N ILE A 66 20.54 4.91 -1.78
CA ILE A 66 20.78 6.20 -1.12
C ILE A 66 21.00 6.05 0.38
N GLN A 67 20.30 5.12 1.03
CA GLN A 67 20.52 4.85 2.45
C GLN A 67 21.89 4.24 2.70
N GLU A 68 22.33 3.28 1.90
CA GLU A 68 23.63 2.63 2.06
C GLU A 68 24.80 3.59 1.81
N GLU A 69 24.73 4.40 0.76
CA GLU A 69 25.79 5.33 0.40
C GLU A 69 26.07 6.35 1.52
N PHE A 70 25.02 6.90 2.13
CA PHE A 70 25.15 7.94 3.16
C PHE A 70 24.94 7.44 4.61
N LYS A 71 24.78 6.13 4.83
CA LYS A 71 24.56 5.50 6.16
C LYS A 71 25.61 5.88 7.20
N SER A 72 26.86 6.04 6.78
CA SER A 72 27.98 6.39 7.65
C SER A 72 27.90 7.84 8.14
N ILE A 73 27.21 8.71 7.39
CA ILE A 73 27.16 10.14 7.62
C ILE A 73 25.91 10.51 8.40
N ALA A 74 24.73 10.10 7.94
CA ALA A 74 23.46 10.55 8.49
C ALA A 74 22.34 9.52 8.27
N LYS A 75 21.26 9.65 9.03
CA LYS A 75 20.02 8.94 8.72
C LYS A 75 19.37 9.58 7.50
N VAL A 76 19.26 8.84 6.40
CA VAL A 76 18.69 9.33 5.14
C VAL A 76 17.20 9.06 5.06
N SER A 77 16.46 10.03 4.58
CA SER A 77 15.07 9.88 4.15
C SER A 77 14.86 10.64 2.84
N CYS A 78 13.88 10.21 2.05
CA CYS A 78 13.54 10.87 0.81
C CYS A 78 12.08 11.28 0.87
N ASN A 79 11.78 12.41 0.23
CA ASN A 79 10.44 12.87 -0.04
C ASN A 79 10.32 13.09 -1.55
N PHE A 80 9.38 12.40 -2.17
CA PHE A 80 9.20 12.42 -3.61
C PHE A 80 8.03 13.29 -4.01
N THR A 81 8.15 13.94 -5.16
CA THR A 81 7.06 14.64 -5.84
C THR A 81 6.96 14.07 -7.24
N ILE A 82 5.79 13.60 -7.65
CA ILE A 82 5.59 12.99 -8.96
C ILE A 82 4.93 13.98 -9.90
N GLN A 83 5.52 14.23 -11.07
CA GLN A 83 4.97 15.13 -12.08
C GLN A 83 3.78 14.49 -12.81
N ASN A 84 3.97 13.31 -13.38
CA ASN A 84 2.92 12.56 -14.05
C ASN A 84 2.37 11.46 -13.11
N LYS A 85 1.16 11.70 -12.60
CA LYS A 85 0.45 10.78 -11.69
C LYS A 85 -0.43 9.75 -12.41
N ALA A 86 -0.20 9.50 -13.70
CA ALA A 86 -0.91 8.46 -14.43
C ALA A 86 -0.76 7.10 -13.72
N ASN A 87 -1.85 6.33 -13.69
CA ASN A 87 -1.93 5.01 -13.03
C ASN A 87 -1.59 5.02 -11.54
N GLN A 88 -1.72 6.16 -10.84
CA GLN A 88 -1.47 6.28 -9.40
C GLN A 88 -2.12 5.13 -8.61
N ASP A 89 -3.33 4.73 -8.98
CA ASP A 89 -4.11 3.69 -8.33
C ASP A 89 -3.38 2.34 -8.27
N GLU A 90 -2.81 1.90 -9.39
CA GLU A 90 -2.10 0.63 -9.48
C GLU A 90 -0.80 0.66 -8.66
N TYR A 91 -0.06 1.76 -8.77
CA TYR A 91 1.17 1.95 -7.99
C TYR A 91 0.87 2.05 -6.50
N ALA A 92 -0.20 2.75 -6.10
CA ALA A 92 -0.57 2.92 -4.70
C ALA A 92 -0.85 1.56 -4.03
N ILE A 93 -1.56 0.67 -4.73
CA ILE A 93 -1.83 -0.69 -4.26
C ILE A 93 -0.51 -1.47 -4.09
N LYS A 94 0.39 -1.42 -5.09
CA LYS A 94 1.70 -2.10 -5.04
C LYS A 94 2.61 -1.57 -3.92
N TYR A 95 2.53 -0.27 -3.61
CA TYR A 95 3.34 0.39 -2.58
C TYR A 95 2.80 0.21 -1.16
N PHE A 96 1.58 -0.29 -0.99
CA PHE A 96 0.91 -0.38 0.30
C PHE A 96 1.72 -1.14 1.36
N SER A 97 2.28 -2.30 1.00
CA SER A 97 3.08 -3.12 1.92
C SER A 97 4.29 -2.35 2.45
N TYR A 98 4.97 -1.60 1.58
CA TYR A 98 6.09 -0.75 1.96
C TYR A 98 5.65 0.42 2.84
N CYS A 99 4.56 1.09 2.49
CA CYS A 99 4.04 2.23 3.26
C CYS A 99 3.64 1.80 4.67
N ILE A 100 3.04 0.61 4.83
CA ILE A 100 2.77 0.00 6.14
C ILE A 100 4.05 -0.21 6.93
N ASP A 101 5.12 -0.68 6.30
CA ASP A 101 6.39 -0.93 6.99
C ASP A 101 7.00 0.35 7.56
N GLN A 102 6.76 1.50 6.93
CA GLN A 102 7.21 2.81 7.44
C GLN A 102 6.39 3.31 8.66
N THR A 103 5.22 2.73 8.94
CA THR A 103 4.42 3.11 10.11
C THR A 103 5.00 2.54 11.42
N LYS A 104 4.62 3.16 12.55
CA LYS A 104 5.00 2.71 13.91
C LYS A 104 4.09 1.58 14.44
N LEU A 105 3.32 0.93 13.57
CA LEU A 105 2.42 -0.15 13.95
C LEU A 105 3.16 -1.39 14.46
N SER A 106 2.48 -2.19 15.28
CA SER A 106 3.01 -3.48 15.73
C SER A 106 3.15 -4.46 14.56
N PRO A 107 4.13 -5.39 14.59
CA PRO A 107 4.33 -6.37 13.51
C PRO A 107 3.07 -7.18 13.18
N LYS A 108 2.26 -7.49 14.20
CA LYS A 108 0.98 -8.19 14.05
C LYS A 108 0.00 -7.37 13.21
N VAL A 109 -0.18 -6.09 13.54
CA VAL A 109 -1.07 -5.18 12.79
C VAL A 109 -0.58 -4.99 11.36
N LYS A 110 0.73 -4.84 11.16
CA LYS A 110 1.32 -4.77 9.81
C LYS A 110 1.02 -6.02 8.99
N GLY A 111 1.21 -7.21 9.58
CA GLY A 111 0.92 -8.48 8.93
C GLY A 111 -0.54 -8.64 8.53
N GLN A 112 -1.47 -8.23 9.40
CA GLN A 112 -2.90 -8.27 9.10
C GLN A 112 -3.28 -7.31 7.96
N LEU A 113 -2.77 -6.08 7.98
CA LEU A 113 -3.06 -5.09 6.94
C LEU A 113 -2.55 -5.54 5.57
N LYS A 114 -1.34 -6.10 5.49
CA LYS A 114 -0.74 -6.58 4.22
C LYS A 114 -1.53 -7.69 3.52
N GLN A 115 -2.39 -8.40 4.24
CA GLN A 115 -3.24 -9.46 3.69
C GLN A 115 -4.61 -8.94 3.24
N LYS A 116 -4.93 -7.67 3.49
CA LYS A 116 -6.23 -7.10 3.12
C LYS A 116 -6.30 -6.77 1.64
N LYS A 117 -7.51 -6.86 1.10
CA LYS A 117 -7.83 -6.41 -0.25
C LYS A 117 -7.90 -4.89 -0.26
N LEU A 118 -7.29 -4.30 -1.29
CA LEU A 118 -7.18 -2.85 -1.47
C LEU A 118 -7.93 -2.44 -2.71
N ILE A 119 -8.65 -1.33 -2.62
CA ILE A 119 -9.40 -0.75 -3.73
C ILE A 119 -9.11 0.74 -3.74
N MET A 120 -8.67 1.27 -4.88
CA MET A 120 -8.54 2.70 -5.06
C MET A 120 -9.85 3.27 -5.59
N SER A 121 -10.29 4.38 -4.99
CA SER A 121 -11.48 5.11 -5.41
C SER A 121 -11.09 6.59 -5.55
N GLY A 122 -10.56 6.94 -6.73
CA GLY A 122 -9.96 8.24 -6.96
C GLY A 122 -8.71 8.44 -6.11
N ASP A 123 -8.73 9.43 -5.22
CA ASP A 123 -7.65 9.77 -4.30
C ASP A 123 -7.81 9.13 -2.91
N VAL A 124 -8.77 8.21 -2.74
CA VAL A 124 -9.04 7.52 -1.49
C VAL A 124 -8.69 6.03 -1.61
N LEU A 125 -7.85 5.55 -0.69
CA LEU A 125 -7.51 4.13 -0.57
C LEU A 125 -8.49 3.44 0.37
N LYS A 126 -9.25 2.47 -0.16
CA LYS A 126 -10.17 1.62 0.60
C LYS A 126 -9.50 0.31 0.98
N VAL A 127 -9.53 -0.01 2.27
CA VAL A 127 -8.98 -1.25 2.83
C VAL A 127 -10.13 -2.11 3.34
N MET A 128 -10.31 -3.27 2.72
CA MET A 128 -11.41 -4.18 3.07
C MET A 128 -11.10 -4.91 4.38
N CYS A 129 -11.97 -4.75 5.37
CA CYS A 129 -11.91 -5.34 6.70
C CYS A 129 -12.97 -6.44 6.84
N GLN A 130 -12.75 -7.38 7.76
CA GLN A 130 -13.65 -8.50 7.98
C GLN A 130 -14.82 -8.15 8.90
N ASN A 131 -14.64 -7.21 9.84
CA ASN A 131 -15.68 -6.80 10.77
C ASN A 131 -15.48 -5.35 11.26
N ASP A 132 -16.52 -4.77 11.85
CA ASP A 132 -16.50 -3.38 12.36
C ASP A 132 -15.49 -3.14 13.48
N VAL A 133 -15.18 -4.19 14.26
CA VAL A 133 -14.18 -4.12 15.34
C VAL A 133 -12.79 -3.88 14.75
N GLU A 134 -12.43 -4.65 13.72
CA GLU A 134 -11.18 -4.52 12.99
C GLU A 134 -11.10 -3.18 12.25
N ARG A 135 -12.19 -2.78 11.59
CA ARG A 135 -12.32 -1.47 10.92
C ARG A 135 -11.98 -0.33 11.88
N ASN A 136 -12.65 -0.29 13.04
CA ASN A 136 -12.45 0.75 14.04
C ASN A 136 -11.05 0.71 14.67
N HIS A 137 -10.45 -0.49 14.78
CA HIS A 137 -9.09 -0.64 15.28
C HIS A 137 -8.07 -0.04 14.30
N PHE A 138 -8.14 -0.38 13.01
CA PHE A 138 -7.19 0.11 12.01
C PHE A 138 -7.36 1.60 11.74
N ASP A 139 -8.58 2.10 11.66
CA ASP A 139 -8.85 3.52 11.45
C ASP A 139 -8.16 4.39 12.51
N LYS A 140 -8.28 4.01 13.79
CA LYS A 140 -7.61 4.71 14.88
C LYS A 140 -6.09 4.51 14.89
N ALA A 141 -5.62 3.34 14.47
CA ALA A 141 -4.22 2.95 14.64
C ALA A 141 -3.31 3.53 13.54
N CYS A 142 -3.78 3.62 12.29
CA CYS A 142 -2.84 3.79 11.16
C CYS A 142 -3.17 4.92 10.19
N ASN A 143 -4.40 5.44 10.14
CA ASN A 143 -4.88 6.34 9.10
C ASN A 143 -3.90 7.52 8.85
N GLY A 144 -3.58 8.29 9.90
CA GLY A 144 -2.66 9.43 9.77
C GLY A 144 -1.20 9.07 9.49
N SER A 145 -0.72 7.91 9.96
CA SER A 145 0.67 7.50 9.71
C SER A 145 0.88 6.95 8.30
N LEU A 146 -0.14 6.29 7.76
CA LEU A 146 -0.10 5.66 6.46
C LEU A 146 -0.28 6.70 5.34
N ILE A 147 -1.16 7.68 5.53
CA ILE A 147 -1.27 8.84 4.62
C ILE A 147 0.09 9.54 4.48
N LYS A 148 0.78 9.79 5.59
CA LYS A 148 2.12 10.41 5.57
C LYS A 148 3.14 9.57 4.82
N ALA A 149 3.12 8.25 4.97
CA ALA A 149 4.02 7.35 4.24
C ALA A 149 3.77 7.41 2.73
N TYR A 150 2.50 7.45 2.31
CA TYR A 150 2.13 7.62 0.91
C TYR A 150 2.56 8.98 0.34
N GLN A 151 2.33 10.06 1.08
CA GLN A 151 2.77 11.40 0.70
C GLN A 151 4.30 11.48 0.54
N GLN A 152 5.06 10.80 1.42
CA GLN A 152 6.51 10.72 1.31
C GLN A 152 6.97 10.01 0.03
N CYS A 153 6.23 8.99 -0.40
CA CYS A 153 6.45 8.30 -1.67
C CYS A 153 5.98 9.10 -2.90
N GLY A 154 5.36 10.28 -2.70
CA GLY A 154 4.87 11.16 -3.76
C GLY A 154 3.45 10.89 -4.24
N PHE A 155 2.68 10.07 -3.52
CA PHE A 155 1.28 9.83 -3.81
C PHE A 155 0.39 10.93 -3.23
N ASP A 156 -0.62 11.31 -4.00
CA ASP A 156 -1.64 12.26 -3.58
C ASP A 156 -2.88 11.49 -3.13
N ILE A 157 -2.87 11.05 -1.86
CA ILE A 157 -3.97 10.34 -1.24
C ILE A 157 -4.63 11.28 -0.24
N SER A 158 -5.90 11.58 -0.46
CA SER A 158 -6.71 12.45 0.40
C SER A 158 -7.19 11.74 1.66
N GLY A 159 -7.31 10.40 1.62
CA GLY A 159 -7.73 9.64 2.79
C GLY A 159 -7.60 8.12 2.64
N ILE A 160 -7.66 7.44 3.77
CA ILE A 160 -7.71 5.98 3.84
C ILE A 160 -8.98 5.61 4.59
N ILE A 161 -9.82 4.81 3.96
CA ILE A 161 -11.10 4.37 4.51
C ILE A 161 -11.05 2.86 4.71
N PHE A 162 -11.43 2.41 5.89
CA PHE A 162 -11.62 1.00 6.17
C PHE A 162 -13.10 0.67 5.96
N GLU A 163 -13.39 -0.26 5.06
CA GLU A 163 -14.75 -0.70 4.76
C GLU A 163 -14.90 -2.18 5.12
N THR A 164 -16.04 -2.57 5.67
CA THR A 164 -16.39 -3.98 5.81
C THR A 164 -17.06 -4.43 4.51
N ASP A 165 -16.73 -5.63 4.04
CA ASP A 165 -17.37 -6.23 2.87
C ASP A 165 -18.80 -6.62 3.24
N SER A 166 -19.73 -5.66 3.27
CA SER A 166 -21.15 -5.94 3.52
C SER A 166 -21.83 -6.60 2.31
N VAL A 167 -21.13 -6.68 1.17
CA VAL A 167 -21.61 -7.32 -0.07
C VAL A 167 -21.56 -8.86 0.00
N GLY A 168 -20.90 -9.43 1.02
CA GLY A 168 -20.86 -10.88 1.25
C GLY A 168 -22.00 -11.44 2.10
N THR A 169 -22.87 -10.62 2.69
CA THR A 169 -23.89 -11.18 3.61
C THR A 169 -25.07 -11.81 2.86
N GLU A 170 -25.39 -11.35 1.65
CA GLU A 170 -26.53 -11.90 0.88
C GLU A 170 -26.19 -13.21 0.15
N ASP A 171 -24.98 -13.36 -0.40
CA ASP A 171 -24.58 -14.58 -1.13
C ASP A 171 -24.27 -15.75 -0.17
N ASP A 172 -23.68 -15.45 0.99
CA ASP A 172 -23.43 -16.45 2.04
C ASP A 172 -24.74 -16.83 2.76
N LEU A 173 -25.69 -15.89 2.99
CA LEU A 173 -27.03 -16.25 3.47
C LEU A 173 -27.74 -17.14 2.46
N ALA A 174 -27.77 -16.77 1.18
CA ALA A 174 -28.46 -17.53 0.15
C ALA A 174 -27.89 -18.97 0.03
N SER A 175 -26.58 -19.12 0.18
CA SER A 175 -25.90 -20.41 0.21
C SER A 175 -26.24 -21.22 1.46
N LEU A 176 -26.32 -20.57 2.64
CA LEU A 176 -26.68 -21.22 3.90
C LEU A 176 -28.16 -21.63 3.93
N GLU A 177 -29.07 -20.76 3.45
CA GLU A 177 -30.50 -21.02 3.35
C GLU A 177 -30.78 -22.14 2.34
N ALA A 178 -30.08 -22.17 1.21
CA ALA A 178 -30.16 -23.27 0.25
C ALA A 178 -29.70 -24.61 0.84
N HIS A 179 -28.68 -24.60 1.71
CA HIS A 179 -28.19 -25.82 2.36
C HIS A 179 -29.18 -26.34 3.42
N ILE A 180 -29.74 -25.45 4.25
CA ILE A 180 -30.75 -25.78 5.26
C ILE A 180 -32.02 -26.34 4.59
N GLN A 181 -32.47 -25.71 3.50
CA GLN A 181 -33.66 -26.15 2.76
C GLN A 181 -33.47 -27.55 2.14
N GLN A 182 -32.27 -27.87 1.65
CA GLN A 182 -31.96 -29.20 1.11
C GLN A 182 -31.96 -30.31 2.17
N GLU A 183 -31.41 -30.04 3.37
CA GLU A 183 -31.42 -31.02 4.47
C GLU A 183 -32.83 -31.27 5.02
N ASP A 184 -33.66 -30.23 5.13
CA ASP A 184 -35.06 -30.36 5.55
C ASP A 184 -35.89 -31.18 4.52
N GLU A 185 -35.67 -30.98 3.21
CA GLU A 185 -36.39 -31.74 2.19
C GLU A 185 -35.96 -33.21 2.11
N GLN A 186 -34.68 -33.51 2.31
CA GLN A 186 -34.19 -34.89 2.34
C GLN A 186 -34.70 -35.64 3.57
N SER A 187 -34.63 -35.02 4.75
CA SER A 187 -35.09 -35.64 6.00
C SER A 187 -36.61 -35.91 6.00
N ALA A 188 -37.42 -35.03 5.42
CA ALA A 188 -38.87 -35.26 5.26
C ALA A 188 -39.20 -36.43 4.30
N ARG A 189 -38.45 -36.59 3.20
CA ARG A 189 -38.62 -37.71 2.26
C ARG A 189 -38.23 -39.04 2.90
N GLU A 190 -37.11 -39.09 3.62
CA GLU A 190 -36.67 -40.30 4.31
C GLU A 190 -37.64 -40.71 5.44
N ALA A 191 -38.24 -39.75 6.14
CA ALA A 191 -39.24 -40.02 7.16
C ALA A 191 -40.52 -40.64 6.57
N THR A 192 -41.00 -40.13 5.42
CA THR A 192 -42.20 -40.66 4.76
C THR A 192 -41.97 -42.03 4.11
N GLU A 193 -40.77 -42.31 3.58
CA GLU A 193 -40.42 -43.65 3.10
C GLU A 193 -40.32 -44.68 4.24
N LYS A 194 -39.77 -44.30 5.39
CA LYS A 194 -39.70 -45.21 6.57
C LYS A 194 -41.07 -45.54 7.14
N ILE A 195 -42.01 -44.59 7.14
CA ILE A 195 -43.39 -44.84 7.59
C ILE A 195 -44.11 -45.80 6.63
N ARG A 196 -44.01 -45.59 5.31
CA ARG A 196 -44.60 -46.49 4.31
C ARG A 196 -44.04 -47.92 4.37
N LYS A 197 -42.74 -48.07 4.64
CA LYS A 197 -42.09 -49.39 4.72
C LYS A 197 -42.42 -50.16 6.00
N ASN A 198 -42.84 -49.46 7.07
CA ASN A 198 -43.28 -50.08 8.32
C ASN A 198 -44.78 -50.45 8.34
N GLU A 199 -45.55 -50.02 7.34
CA GLU A 199 -46.98 -50.32 7.21
C GLU A 199 -47.30 -51.40 6.15
N SER A 200 -46.29 -52.10 5.61
CA SER A 200 -46.45 -53.23 4.65
C SER A 200 -45.93 -54.54 5.21
#